data_AF-A0A846BYJ2-F1
#
_entry.id   AF-A0A846BYJ2-F1
#
_cell.length_a   1.000
_cell.length_b   1.000
_cell.length_c   1.000
_cell.angle_alpha   90.00
_cell.angle_beta   90.00
_cell.angle_gamma   90.00
#
_symmetry.space_group_name_H-M   'P 1'
#
loop_
_entity.id
_entity.type
_entity.pdbx_description
1 polymer ?
#
loop_
_entity_poly.entity_id
_entity_poly.type
_entity_poly.pdbx_seq_one_letter_code
_entity_poly.pdbx_strand_id
1 'polypeptide(L)'
;MAASIKEIKQNIIKIQGLIKQAQNPVQKKTFSEILKNLQGQLEEALKKQKSTQKTSQKLEIQKIVKSIEPEPKSTTESLLAAKSKSKLLPETTQKLEPKPTPAISTSPLSEPPNTPPIQAESEPLPEPQNTPVIQPKQEQKTLVESTSLLSESESIAKDKSEPKTSNKIFQGLGIIEGKIVKRFEDNDKYYNVVVGDKIYKLIINKKRVLDFVKATYNPDQTQQLLVYPNLVHYPQPKEGTLPPKISFTLVAGIQESRYELKVNEFKLCGIYQQIGVYRGAVISVHRNKTNTLKKIVRKFEQRTKNILRANHIPILWKDSPVKPFRFNPRLDKDQQGDRYFVEIKARFLPDREQWGFMELLGEPTLEFPNFMKAPKPDGTKSKSDNKEKVEKMNQELDTKQ
;
A
#
# COMPACT_ATOMS: atom_id res chain seq x y z
N MET A 1 18.05 -36.48 -4.69
CA MET A 1 17.47 -35.18 -5.09
C MET A 1 17.40 -35.15 -6.61
N ALA A 2 16.22 -35.15 -7.21
CA ALA A 2 16.09 -35.08 -8.67
C ALA A 2 16.35 -33.64 -9.11
N ALA A 3 17.30 -33.43 -10.02
CA ALA A 3 17.55 -32.13 -10.63
C ALA A 3 16.27 -31.62 -11.32
N SER A 4 16.01 -30.31 -11.24
CA SER A 4 14.84 -29.72 -11.89
C SER A 4 14.95 -29.83 -13.41
N ILE A 5 13.84 -30.06 -14.13
CA ILE A 5 13.81 -30.10 -15.61
C ILE A 5 14.49 -28.87 -16.22
N LYS A 6 14.35 -27.71 -15.55
CA LYS A 6 14.97 -26.45 -15.96
C LYS A 6 16.51 -26.51 -15.86
N GLU A 7 17.04 -27.10 -14.80
CA GLU A 7 18.47 -27.28 -14.59
C GLU A 7 19.06 -28.27 -15.61
N ILE A 8 18.36 -29.38 -15.88
CA ILE A 8 18.78 -30.36 -16.89
C ILE A 8 18.90 -29.70 -18.27
N LYS A 9 17.91 -28.88 -18.67
CA LYS A 9 17.95 -28.11 -19.93
C LYS A 9 19.12 -27.13 -19.99
N GLN A 10 19.40 -26.41 -18.90
CA GLN A 10 20.55 -25.49 -18.85
C GLN A 10 21.89 -26.22 -18.96
N ASN A 11 22.02 -27.38 -18.31
CA ASN A 11 23.23 -28.19 -18.38
C ASN A 11 23.46 -28.75 -19.79
N ILE A 12 22.39 -29.17 -20.49
CA ILE A 12 22.46 -29.58 -21.91
C ILE A 12 23.05 -28.45 -22.77
N ILE A 13 22.54 -27.22 -22.63
CA ILE A 13 23.03 -26.06 -23.40
C ILE A 13 24.52 -25.79 -23.12
N LYS A 14 24.93 -25.84 -21.84
CA LYS A 14 26.33 -25.65 -21.44
C LYS A 14 27.24 -26.72 -22.06
N ILE A 15 26.87 -28.00 -21.97
CA ILE A 15 27.65 -29.10 -22.52
C ILE A 15 27.74 -29.02 -24.05
N GLN A 16 26.65 -28.64 -24.74
CA GLN A 16 26.69 -28.39 -26.19
C GLN A 16 27.67 -27.27 -26.56
N GLY A 17 27.76 -26.20 -25.75
CA GLY A 17 28.76 -25.15 -25.90
C GLY A 17 30.19 -25.68 -25.75
N LEU A 18 30.44 -26.52 -24.74
CA LEU A 18 31.75 -27.12 -24.50
C LEU A 18 32.17 -28.09 -25.62
N ILE A 19 31.24 -28.85 -26.20
CA ILE A 19 31.52 -29.72 -27.36
C ILE A 19 32.00 -28.88 -28.56
N LYS A 20 31.38 -27.71 -28.80
CA LYS A 20 31.76 -26.81 -29.90
C LYS A 20 33.15 -26.19 -29.69
N GLN A 21 33.54 -25.93 -28.44
CA GLN A 21 34.81 -25.30 -28.09
C GLN A 21 35.95 -26.30 -27.91
N ALA A 22 35.65 -27.58 -27.63
CA ALA A 22 36.66 -28.60 -27.42
C ALA A 22 37.47 -28.84 -28.71
N GLN A 23 38.79 -28.73 -28.61
CA GLN A 23 39.71 -29.08 -29.70
C GLN A 23 40.19 -30.53 -29.59
N ASN A 24 40.21 -31.08 -28.37
CA ASN A 24 40.70 -32.43 -28.10
C ASN A 24 39.59 -33.50 -28.36
N PRO A 25 39.90 -34.59 -29.10
CA PRO A 25 38.93 -35.63 -29.43
C PRO A 25 38.41 -36.40 -28.19
N VAL A 26 39.26 -36.61 -27.18
CA VAL A 26 38.88 -37.27 -25.92
C VAL A 26 37.90 -36.41 -25.14
N GLN A 27 38.10 -35.08 -25.11
CA GLN A 27 37.17 -34.14 -24.48
C GLN A 27 35.82 -34.12 -25.22
N LYS A 28 35.83 -34.08 -26.56
CA LYS A 28 34.59 -34.16 -27.36
C LYS A 28 33.81 -35.44 -27.07
N LYS A 29 34.50 -36.58 -26.96
CA LYS A 29 33.87 -37.86 -26.61
C LYS A 29 33.25 -37.81 -25.22
N THR A 30 34.02 -37.34 -24.22
CA THR A 30 33.57 -37.23 -22.83
C THR A 30 32.33 -36.33 -22.71
N PHE A 31 32.35 -35.15 -23.32
CA PHE A 31 31.20 -34.24 -23.30
C PHE A 31 29.99 -34.80 -24.06
N SER A 32 30.20 -35.59 -25.12
CA SER A 32 29.11 -36.24 -25.85
C SER A 32 28.43 -37.33 -25.01
N GLU A 33 29.18 -38.09 -24.22
CA GLU A 33 28.63 -39.07 -23.29
C GLU A 33 27.81 -38.40 -22.18
N ILE A 34 28.32 -37.29 -21.62
CA ILE A 34 27.59 -36.48 -20.63
C ILE A 34 26.29 -35.93 -21.23
N LEU A 35 26.33 -35.44 -22.48
CA LEU A 35 25.16 -34.92 -23.18
C LEU A 35 24.08 -36.01 -23.34
N LYS A 36 24.48 -37.22 -23.74
CA LYS A 36 23.56 -38.36 -23.91
C LYS A 36 22.89 -38.75 -22.58
N ASN A 37 23.64 -38.75 -21.48
CA ASN A 37 23.09 -39.02 -20.16
C ASN A 37 22.06 -37.95 -19.75
N LEU A 38 22.39 -36.67 -19.90
CA LEU A 38 21.47 -35.56 -19.58
C LEU A 38 20.19 -35.59 -20.42
N GLN A 39 20.27 -35.98 -21.70
CA GLN A 39 19.10 -36.17 -22.54
C GLN A 39 18.20 -37.30 -22.03
N GLY A 40 18.77 -38.43 -21.61
CA GLY A 40 18.02 -39.53 -20.98
C GLY A 40 17.31 -39.10 -19.69
N GLN A 41 17.99 -38.33 -18.83
CA GLN A 41 17.38 -37.79 -17.61
C GLN A 41 16.22 -36.83 -17.91
N LEU A 42 16.35 -36.02 -18.96
CA LEU A 42 15.29 -35.11 -19.39
C LEU A 42 14.03 -35.87 -19.85
N GLU A 43 14.21 -36.94 -20.65
CA GLU A 43 13.10 -37.77 -21.11
C GLU A 43 12.40 -38.48 -19.95
N GLU A 44 13.16 -39.02 -19.00
CA GLU A 44 12.60 -39.67 -17.81
C GLU A 44 11.82 -38.68 -16.93
N ALA A 45 12.37 -37.48 -16.73
CA ALA A 45 11.71 -36.42 -15.98
C ALA A 45 10.41 -35.94 -16.65
N LEU A 46 10.40 -35.80 -17.98
CA LEU A 46 9.20 -35.46 -18.75
C LEU A 46 8.14 -36.56 -18.69
N LYS A 47 8.56 -37.84 -18.70
CA LYS A 47 7.64 -38.99 -18.56
C LYS A 47 6.98 -39.01 -17.18
N LYS A 48 7.75 -38.75 -16.11
CA LYS A 48 7.26 -38.62 -14.73
C LYS A 48 6.29 -37.43 -14.56
N GLN A 49 6.56 -36.30 -15.24
CA GLN A 49 5.66 -35.15 -15.21
C GLN A 49 4.30 -35.45 -15.87
N LYS A 50 4.30 -36.15 -17.01
CA LYS A 50 3.07 -36.56 -17.72
C LYS A 50 2.24 -37.59 -16.92
N SER A 51 2.87 -38.55 -16.24
CA SER A 51 2.15 -39.51 -15.39
C SER A 51 1.52 -38.86 -14.16
N THR A 52 2.17 -37.84 -13.59
CA THR A 52 1.67 -37.10 -12.43
C THR A 52 0.46 -36.24 -12.81
N GLN A 53 0.48 -35.56 -13.95
CA GLN A 53 -0.67 -34.78 -14.43
C GLN A 53 -1.89 -35.64 -14.77
N LYS A 54 -1.70 -36.84 -15.34
CA LYS A 54 -2.80 -37.78 -15.61
C LYS A 54 -3.44 -38.33 -14.33
N THR A 55 -2.66 -38.41 -13.24
CA THR A 55 -3.15 -38.86 -11.93
C THR A 55 -3.90 -37.74 -11.19
N SER A 56 -3.43 -36.49 -11.28
CA SER A 56 -4.13 -35.33 -10.73
C SER A 56 -5.49 -35.08 -11.39
N GLN A 57 -5.60 -35.21 -12.72
CA GLN A 57 -6.89 -35.11 -13.41
C GLN A 57 -7.85 -36.26 -13.04
N LYS A 58 -7.33 -37.48 -12.79
CA LYS A 58 -8.15 -38.62 -12.33
C LYS A 58 -8.67 -38.43 -10.91
N LEU A 59 -7.88 -37.81 -10.02
CA LEU A 59 -8.29 -37.44 -8.66
C LEU A 59 -9.30 -36.28 -8.64
N GLU A 60 -9.20 -35.34 -9.59
CA GLU A 60 -10.15 -34.22 -9.74
C GLU A 60 -11.50 -34.72 -10.28
N ILE A 61 -11.50 -35.66 -11.24
CA ILE A 61 -12.72 -36.33 -11.73
C ILE A 61 -13.35 -37.20 -10.63
N GLN A 62 -12.58 -37.92 -9.81
CA GLN A 62 -13.13 -38.69 -8.69
C GLN A 62 -13.73 -37.82 -7.58
N LYS A 63 -13.21 -36.60 -7.35
CA LYS A 63 -13.81 -35.64 -6.42
C LYS A 63 -15.13 -35.06 -6.95
N ILE A 64 -15.24 -34.85 -8.26
CA ILE A 64 -16.47 -34.40 -8.91
C ILE A 64 -17.54 -35.50 -8.88
N VAL A 65 -17.17 -36.76 -9.13
CA VAL A 65 -18.12 -37.90 -9.09
C VAL A 65 -18.63 -38.19 -7.67
N LYS A 66 -17.83 -37.97 -6.62
CA LYS A 66 -18.27 -38.09 -5.21
C LYS A 66 -19.19 -36.97 -4.73
N SER A 67 -19.40 -35.91 -5.51
CA SER A 67 -20.28 -34.79 -5.13
C SER A 67 -21.65 -34.84 -5.82
N ILE A 68 -21.94 -35.91 -6.57
CA ILE A 68 -23.19 -36.08 -7.35
C ILE A 68 -24.01 -37.29 -6.85
N GLU A 69 -23.69 -37.87 -5.69
CA GLU A 69 -24.50 -38.95 -5.10
C GLU A 69 -25.72 -38.37 -4.34
N PRO A 70 -26.97 -38.70 -4.72
CA PRO A 70 -28.16 -38.28 -3.98
C PRO A 70 -28.46 -39.23 -2.81
N GLU A 71 -28.84 -38.66 -1.67
CA GLU A 71 -29.40 -39.37 -0.51
C GLU A 71 -30.66 -40.19 -0.90
N PRO A 72 -30.84 -41.41 -0.37
CA PRO A 72 -31.98 -42.27 -0.73
C PRO A 72 -33.22 -41.94 0.10
N LYS A 73 -34.39 -41.85 -0.56
CA LYS A 73 -35.71 -42.01 0.09
C LYS A 73 -36.54 -43.09 -0.60
N SER A 74 -36.99 -44.01 0.25
CA SER A 74 -38.12 -44.96 0.23
C SER A 74 -38.85 -45.32 -1.08
N THR A 75 -38.77 -46.61 -1.40
CA THR A 75 -39.77 -47.58 -1.88
C THR A 75 -41.20 -47.10 -2.21
N THR A 76 -41.66 -47.31 -3.46
CA THR A 76 -42.79 -48.21 -3.82
C THR A 76 -42.86 -48.47 -5.35
N GLU A 77 -43.36 -49.66 -5.69
CA GLU A 77 -43.40 -50.34 -6.98
C GLU A 77 -44.39 -49.74 -8.02
N SER A 78 -44.13 -49.96 -9.33
CA SER A 78 -45.00 -50.75 -10.24
C SER A 78 -44.83 -50.40 -11.73
N LEU A 79 -44.31 -51.38 -12.49
CA LEU A 79 -44.67 -51.86 -13.83
C LEU A 79 -45.17 -50.89 -14.93
N LEU A 80 -44.45 -50.81 -16.07
CA LEU A 80 -44.79 -51.48 -17.36
C LEU A 80 -43.89 -50.99 -18.53
N ALA A 81 -43.75 -51.89 -19.51
CA ALA A 81 -42.84 -51.87 -20.65
C ALA A 81 -43.26 -50.97 -21.83
N ALA A 82 -42.30 -50.51 -22.64
CA ALA A 82 -42.20 -50.79 -24.10
C ALA A 82 -41.23 -49.86 -24.87
N LYS A 83 -40.27 -50.49 -25.58
CA LYS A 83 -39.78 -50.27 -26.96
C LYS A 83 -39.64 -48.85 -27.58
N SER A 84 -38.43 -48.66 -28.13
CA SER A 84 -38.09 -48.22 -29.52
C SER A 84 -37.81 -46.74 -29.86
N LYS A 85 -36.56 -46.55 -30.35
CA LYS A 85 -36.08 -45.82 -31.55
C LYS A 85 -36.42 -44.32 -31.78
N SER A 86 -35.31 -43.57 -31.83
CA SER A 86 -34.87 -42.65 -32.92
C SER A 86 -35.35 -41.19 -32.99
N LYS A 87 -34.36 -40.35 -33.36
CA LYS A 87 -34.39 -39.20 -34.29
C LYS A 87 -34.73 -37.79 -33.76
N LEU A 88 -33.75 -36.91 -34.04
CA LEU A 88 -33.82 -35.55 -34.60
C LEU A 88 -34.35 -34.37 -33.74
N LEU A 89 -33.47 -33.35 -33.64
CA LEU A 89 -33.72 -31.90 -33.58
C LEU A 89 -34.83 -31.44 -34.56
N PRO A 90 -35.48 -30.26 -34.40
CA PRO A 90 -34.82 -28.96 -34.16
C PRO A 90 -35.54 -27.91 -33.29
N GLU A 91 -34.83 -26.79 -33.14
CA GLU A 91 -35.17 -25.42 -32.73
C GLU A 91 -36.64 -25.02 -32.67
N THR A 92 -37.01 -24.17 -31.70
CA THR A 92 -37.57 -22.82 -31.95
C THR A 92 -37.62 -21.98 -30.66
N THR A 93 -37.05 -20.79 -30.81
CA THR A 93 -37.13 -19.54 -30.06
C THR A 93 -38.51 -19.22 -29.47
N GLN A 94 -38.59 -18.71 -28.22
CA GLN A 94 -39.56 -17.66 -27.89
C GLN A 94 -39.18 -16.83 -26.65
N LYS A 95 -38.87 -15.57 -26.97
CA LYS A 95 -38.83 -14.33 -26.20
C LYS A 95 -40.19 -14.04 -25.57
N LEU A 96 -40.26 -13.60 -24.31
CA LEU A 96 -41.34 -12.75 -23.74
C LEU A 96 -40.94 -12.19 -22.36
N GLU A 97 -40.84 -10.87 -22.28
CA GLU A 97 -41.01 -9.98 -21.12
C GLU A 97 -42.18 -9.03 -21.49
N PRO A 98 -42.72 -8.17 -20.60
CA PRO A 98 -43.07 -8.34 -19.18
C PRO A 98 -44.53 -7.82 -18.91
N LYS A 99 -45.07 -7.99 -17.70
CA LYS A 99 -46.18 -7.16 -17.20
C LYS A 99 -46.19 -7.05 -15.65
N PRO A 100 -46.79 -5.97 -15.10
CA PRO A 100 -46.52 -5.45 -13.75
C PRO A 100 -47.61 -5.75 -12.72
N THR A 101 -47.25 -5.48 -11.46
CA THR A 101 -47.98 -5.07 -10.23
C THR A 101 -49.51 -5.26 -10.14
N PRO A 102 -50.05 -5.54 -8.93
CA PRO A 102 -50.49 -4.40 -8.11
C PRO A 102 -50.20 -4.54 -6.60
N ALA A 103 -50.35 -3.40 -5.94
CA ALA A 103 -50.08 -3.11 -4.55
C ALA A 103 -51.33 -3.24 -3.65
N ILE A 104 -51.08 -3.03 -2.34
CA ILE A 104 -51.97 -2.60 -1.25
C ILE A 104 -52.55 -3.72 -0.38
N SER A 105 -52.12 -3.78 0.90
CA SER A 105 -53.03 -3.70 2.04
C SER A 105 -52.28 -3.35 3.34
N THR A 106 -52.98 -2.69 4.23
CA THR A 106 -52.56 -1.81 5.33
C THR A 106 -52.86 -2.39 6.72
N SER A 107 -52.07 -1.95 7.71
CA SER A 107 -52.39 -1.76 9.15
C SER A 107 -52.29 -2.97 10.12
N PRO A 108 -52.25 -2.78 11.47
CA PRO A 108 -51.26 -2.00 12.24
C PRO A 108 -50.85 -2.67 13.60
N LEU A 109 -49.94 -2.00 14.33
CA LEU A 109 -49.85 -1.89 15.80
C LEU A 109 -49.45 -3.10 16.67
N SER A 110 -48.25 -3.02 17.28
CA SER A 110 -47.99 -3.56 18.63
C SER A 110 -46.84 -2.79 19.28
N GLU A 111 -47.16 -2.07 20.35
CA GLU A 111 -46.26 -1.32 21.24
C GLU A 111 -45.39 -2.26 22.09
N PRO A 112 -44.21 -1.78 22.57
CA PRO A 112 -43.35 -2.53 23.49
C PRO A 112 -43.76 -2.35 24.96
N PRO A 113 -43.52 -3.35 25.84
CA PRO A 113 -43.82 -3.22 27.26
C PRO A 113 -42.79 -2.38 28.02
N ASN A 114 -43.32 -1.44 28.79
CA ASN A 114 -42.66 -0.66 29.85
C ASN A 114 -41.97 -1.52 30.91
N THR A 115 -40.75 -1.13 31.30
CA THR A 115 -40.10 -1.57 32.55
C THR A 115 -40.05 -0.36 33.50
N PRO A 116 -40.49 -0.50 34.76
CA PRO A 116 -40.57 0.62 35.71
C PRO A 116 -39.22 1.01 36.36
N PRO A 117 -39.13 2.24 36.94
CA PRO A 117 -37.93 2.81 37.52
C PRO A 117 -37.76 2.42 39.01
N ILE A 118 -36.52 2.24 39.45
CA ILE A 118 -36.17 2.11 40.88
C ILE A 118 -35.26 3.29 41.27
N GLN A 119 -35.86 4.22 42.02
CA GLN A 119 -35.25 5.10 43.03
C GLN A 119 -35.65 4.48 44.40
N ALA A 120 -34.98 4.58 45.54
CA ALA A 120 -33.78 5.23 46.06
C ALA A 120 -33.59 4.61 47.47
N GLU A 121 -32.36 4.52 48.01
CA GLU A 121 -32.20 4.57 49.48
C GLU A 121 -30.76 4.98 49.89
N SER A 122 -30.72 6.10 50.60
CA SER A 122 -29.69 6.70 51.45
C SER A 122 -29.36 5.78 52.65
N GLU A 123 -28.15 5.72 53.24
CA GLU A 123 -27.45 6.65 54.17
C GLU A 123 -26.43 5.76 54.97
N PRO A 124 -25.58 6.23 55.92
CA PRO A 124 -24.77 7.45 56.09
C PRO A 124 -23.25 7.17 56.33
N LEU A 125 -22.51 8.27 56.52
CA LEU A 125 -21.12 8.47 56.96
C LEU A 125 -20.71 7.71 58.26
N PRO A 126 -19.39 7.59 58.52
CA PRO A 126 -18.85 8.43 59.60
C PRO A 126 -17.44 9.02 59.34
N GLU A 127 -17.28 10.28 59.72
CA GLU A 127 -16.05 10.91 60.27
C GLU A 127 -15.93 10.53 61.77
N PRO A 128 -14.76 10.57 62.45
CA PRO A 128 -14.06 11.84 62.74
C PRO A 128 -12.52 11.82 62.99
N GLN A 129 -11.92 13.01 62.80
CA GLN A 129 -10.93 13.72 63.65
C GLN A 129 -9.60 13.04 64.05
N ASN A 130 -8.47 13.64 63.64
CA ASN A 130 -7.68 14.58 64.47
C ASN A 130 -6.32 14.94 63.86
N THR A 131 -6.02 16.24 63.87
CA THR A 131 -4.69 16.85 63.66
C THR A 131 -3.78 16.58 64.88
N PRO A 132 -2.45 16.70 64.74
CA PRO A 132 -1.85 17.89 65.34
C PRO A 132 -0.74 18.55 64.53
N VAL A 133 -0.73 19.87 64.69
CA VAL A 133 0.28 20.88 64.38
C VAL A 133 1.54 20.69 65.22
N ILE A 134 2.73 20.72 64.62
CA ILE A 134 3.98 21.24 65.25
C ILE A 134 4.84 21.89 64.14
N GLN A 135 5.10 23.21 64.26
CA GLN A 135 6.20 23.93 63.58
C GLN A 135 7.42 24.08 64.54
N PRO A 136 8.48 24.86 64.25
CA PRO A 136 9.80 24.40 63.82
C PRO A 136 10.94 24.77 64.79
N LYS A 137 12.16 24.25 64.62
CA LYS A 137 13.36 24.84 65.24
C LYS A 137 14.67 24.48 64.49
N GLN A 138 15.33 25.53 63.98
CA GLN A 138 16.77 25.90 63.95
C GLN A 138 17.82 24.78 63.89
N GLU A 139 19.02 24.88 63.30
CA GLU A 139 19.93 25.90 62.73
C GLU A 139 21.07 25.03 62.10
N GLN A 140 21.70 25.35 60.97
CA GLN A 140 22.93 26.15 60.81
C GLN A 140 23.22 26.16 59.29
N LYS A 141 23.28 27.31 58.59
CA LYS A 141 24.37 28.31 58.51
C LYS A 141 25.62 27.80 57.77
N THR A 142 25.81 28.25 56.53
CA THR A 142 27.00 28.93 55.92
C THR A 142 26.62 29.22 54.45
N LEU A 143 26.24 30.46 54.08
CA LEU A 143 27.08 31.56 53.53
C LEU A 143 27.91 31.06 52.32
N VAL A 144 27.75 31.55 51.07
CA VAL A 144 28.12 32.88 50.51
C VAL A 144 27.26 33.11 49.24
N GLU A 145 26.35 34.09 49.19
CA GLU A 145 26.48 35.47 48.66
C GLU A 145 26.75 35.53 47.13
N SER A 146 25.67 35.73 46.34
CA SER A 146 25.32 36.96 45.59
C SER A 146 26.08 37.13 44.26
N THR A 147 25.48 37.47 43.12
CA THR A 147 24.59 38.62 42.95
C THR A 147 23.77 38.48 41.66
N SER A 148 22.54 38.99 41.74
CA SER A 148 21.61 39.41 40.69
C SER A 148 22.30 40.29 39.62
N LEU A 149 21.78 40.42 38.40
CA LEU A 149 20.65 41.30 38.10
C LEU A 149 19.96 40.96 36.78
N LEU A 150 18.63 40.99 36.87
CA LEU A 150 17.66 41.16 35.81
C LEU A 150 17.89 42.48 35.06
N SER A 151 17.67 42.45 33.75
CA SER A 151 17.18 43.61 33.02
C SER A 151 16.14 43.12 32.01
N GLU A 152 14.87 43.32 32.38
CA GLU A 152 13.77 43.46 31.44
C GLU A 152 14.04 44.68 30.55
N SER A 153 13.89 44.48 29.25
CA SER A 153 13.45 45.55 28.36
C SER A 153 12.55 44.95 27.28
N GLU A 154 11.26 45.24 27.41
CA GLU A 154 10.33 45.20 26.30
C GLU A 154 10.85 46.12 25.19
N SER A 155 11.09 45.54 24.01
CA SER A 155 11.07 46.29 22.78
C SER A 155 10.38 45.45 21.71
N ILE A 156 9.20 45.93 21.31
CA ILE A 156 8.43 45.49 20.16
C ILE A 156 9.32 45.62 18.92
N ALA A 157 9.89 44.52 18.46
CA ALA A 157 10.52 44.41 17.17
C ALA A 157 9.76 43.34 16.38
N LYS A 158 9.12 43.78 15.29
CA LYS A 158 8.63 42.93 14.19
C LYS A 158 9.82 42.20 13.61
N ASP A 159 10.17 41.06 14.20
CA ASP A 159 11.21 40.23 13.65
C ASP A 159 10.60 39.40 12.52
N LYS A 160 10.98 39.75 11.30
CA LYS A 160 10.82 38.87 10.14
C LYS A 160 11.69 37.66 10.41
N SER A 161 11.15 36.68 11.13
CA SER A 161 11.82 35.40 11.29
C SER A 161 12.00 34.80 9.89
N GLU A 162 13.23 34.82 9.40
CA GLU A 162 13.65 33.97 8.30
C GLU A 162 13.19 32.54 8.62
N PRO A 163 12.61 31.80 7.65
CA PRO A 163 12.06 30.50 7.96
C PRO A 163 13.21 29.59 8.38
N LYS A 164 13.25 29.22 9.66
CA LYS A 164 14.04 28.10 10.18
C LYS A 164 13.77 26.93 9.23
N THR A 165 14.73 26.61 8.38
CA THR A 165 14.60 25.49 7.45
C THR A 165 14.58 24.23 8.28
N SER A 166 13.38 23.78 8.66
CA SER A 166 13.21 22.48 9.29
C SER A 166 13.84 21.44 8.37
N ASN A 167 14.77 20.64 8.88
CA ASN A 167 15.45 19.56 8.14
C ASN A 167 14.49 18.41 7.75
N LYS A 168 13.18 18.62 7.90
CA LYS A 168 12.12 17.69 7.59
C LYS A 168 12.06 17.50 6.08
N ILE A 169 11.82 16.27 5.64
CA ILE A 169 11.66 15.91 4.23
C ILE A 169 10.46 14.97 4.06
N PHE A 170 9.83 15.03 2.89
CA PHE A 170 8.88 13.99 2.50
C PHE A 170 9.62 12.69 2.19
N GLN A 171 9.24 11.60 2.83
CA GLN A 171 9.90 10.31 2.71
C GLN A 171 8.91 9.16 2.86
N GLY A 172 9.17 8.07 2.16
CA GLY A 172 8.43 6.83 2.28
C GLY A 172 9.36 5.66 1.98
N LEU A 173 10.42 5.51 2.77
CA LEU A 173 11.37 4.41 2.59
C LEU A 173 11.02 3.28 3.52
N GLY A 174 11.16 2.05 3.07
CA GLY A 174 11.02 0.88 3.92
C GLY A 174 11.83 -0.29 3.47
N ILE A 175 11.87 -1.29 4.32
CA ILE A 175 12.51 -2.58 4.03
C ILE A 175 11.39 -3.59 3.84
N ILE A 176 11.46 -4.35 2.76
CA ILE A 176 10.62 -5.53 2.58
C ILE A 176 11.52 -6.75 2.45
N GLU A 177 11.02 -7.90 2.86
CA GLU A 177 11.64 -9.17 2.54
C GLU A 177 10.81 -9.88 1.48
N GLY A 178 11.46 -10.36 0.43
CA GLY A 178 10.75 -11.08 -0.61
C GLY A 178 11.66 -11.75 -1.64
N LYS A 179 11.07 -12.63 -2.44
CA LYS A 179 11.75 -13.31 -3.54
C LYS A 179 11.61 -12.48 -4.80
N ILE A 180 12.73 -12.18 -5.47
CA ILE A 180 12.70 -11.47 -6.75
C ILE A 180 12.41 -12.49 -7.86
N VAL A 181 11.36 -12.24 -8.65
CA VAL A 181 11.00 -13.10 -9.80
C VAL A 181 10.97 -12.27 -11.07
N LYS A 182 11.49 -12.80 -12.17
CA LYS A 182 11.31 -12.19 -13.50
C LYS A 182 9.84 -12.26 -13.91
N ARG A 183 9.30 -11.15 -14.40
CA ARG A 183 7.91 -11.10 -14.89
C ARG A 183 7.75 -11.79 -16.24
N PHE A 184 8.78 -11.68 -17.08
CA PHE A 184 8.86 -12.33 -18.38
C PHE A 184 10.22 -13.00 -18.46
N GLU A 185 10.26 -14.25 -18.90
CA GLU A 185 11.50 -15.05 -18.91
C GLU A 185 12.61 -14.37 -19.72
N ASP A 186 12.24 -13.72 -20.83
CA ASP A 186 13.16 -13.06 -21.76
C ASP A 186 13.38 -11.57 -21.49
N ASN A 187 12.81 -11.01 -20.41
CA ASN A 187 12.89 -9.58 -20.15
C ASN A 187 13.53 -9.22 -18.81
N ASP A 188 14.80 -8.85 -18.91
CA ASP A 188 15.63 -8.37 -17.80
C ASP A 188 15.24 -6.99 -17.25
N LYS A 189 14.19 -6.33 -17.75
CA LYS A 189 13.74 -5.02 -17.27
C LYS A 189 12.52 -5.09 -16.34
N TYR A 190 11.83 -6.22 -16.29
CA TYR A 190 10.59 -6.35 -15.53
C TYR A 190 10.71 -7.44 -14.47
N TYR A 191 10.78 -6.99 -13.22
CA TYR A 191 10.79 -7.85 -12.05
C TYR A 191 9.50 -7.66 -11.25
N ASN A 192 9.13 -8.72 -10.55
CA ASN A 192 8.21 -8.66 -9.43
C ASN A 192 8.95 -9.07 -8.16
N VAL A 193 8.37 -8.73 -7.02
CA VAL A 193 8.78 -9.23 -5.72
C VAL A 193 7.61 -9.97 -5.10
N VAL A 194 7.87 -11.17 -4.60
CA VAL A 194 6.91 -11.98 -3.84
C VAL A 194 7.13 -11.70 -2.37
N VAL A 195 6.13 -11.11 -1.71
CA VAL A 195 6.15 -10.77 -0.27
C VAL A 195 4.97 -11.47 0.38
N GLY A 196 5.25 -12.45 1.25
CA GLY A 196 4.23 -13.41 1.68
C GLY A 196 3.66 -14.15 0.47
N ASP A 197 2.34 -14.21 0.38
CA ASP A 197 1.63 -14.88 -0.74
C ASP A 197 1.25 -13.92 -1.88
N LYS A 198 1.76 -12.68 -1.85
CA LYS A 198 1.39 -11.64 -2.81
C LYS A 198 2.55 -11.23 -3.71
N ILE A 199 2.20 -10.92 -4.96
CA ILE A 199 3.15 -10.54 -6.00
C ILE A 199 3.00 -9.05 -6.30
N TYR A 200 4.06 -8.29 -6.07
CA TYR A 200 4.11 -6.86 -6.32
C TYR A 200 5.05 -6.54 -7.47
N LYS A 201 4.67 -5.56 -8.31
CA LYS A 201 5.57 -5.07 -9.36
C LYS A 201 6.79 -4.41 -8.72
N LEU A 202 7.99 -4.81 -9.13
CA LEU A 202 9.26 -4.21 -8.71
C LEU A 202 9.81 -3.31 -9.83
N ILE A 203 9.88 -2.02 -9.55
CA ILE A 203 10.35 -0.97 -10.47
C ILE A 203 11.82 -0.71 -10.19
N ILE A 204 12.67 -0.83 -11.21
CA ILE A 204 14.10 -0.55 -11.10
C ILE A 204 14.45 0.57 -12.07
N ASN A 205 14.72 1.76 -11.53
CA ASN A 205 14.97 2.96 -12.35
C ASN A 205 16.46 3.26 -12.55
N LYS A 206 17.35 2.69 -11.73
CA LYS A 206 18.79 2.97 -11.75
C LYS A 206 19.55 1.77 -12.31
N LYS A 207 20.45 2.01 -13.28
CA LYS A 207 21.30 0.97 -13.88
C LYS A 207 22.11 0.19 -12.83
N ARG A 208 22.77 0.88 -11.90
CA ARG A 208 23.52 0.24 -10.79
C ARG A 208 22.69 -0.73 -9.96
N VAL A 209 21.42 -0.39 -9.69
CA VAL A 209 20.50 -1.24 -8.93
C VAL A 209 20.07 -2.44 -9.77
N LEU A 210 19.87 -2.25 -11.08
CA LEU A 210 19.58 -3.34 -12.00
C LEU A 210 20.75 -4.33 -12.09
N ASP A 211 21.98 -3.82 -12.18
CA ASP A 211 23.18 -4.65 -12.24
C ASP A 211 23.35 -5.46 -10.94
N PHE A 212 23.08 -4.85 -9.78
CA PHE A 212 23.01 -5.54 -8.49
C PHE A 212 21.98 -6.67 -8.50
N VAL A 213 20.74 -6.39 -8.95
CA VAL A 213 19.69 -7.41 -9.01
C VAL A 213 20.10 -8.55 -9.93
N LYS A 214 20.71 -8.26 -11.08
CA LYS A 214 21.19 -9.30 -12.01
C LYS A 214 22.28 -10.18 -11.39
N ALA A 215 23.23 -9.57 -10.67
CA ALA A 215 24.33 -10.29 -10.03
C ALA A 215 23.86 -11.16 -8.85
N THR A 216 22.83 -10.72 -8.13
CA THR A 216 22.29 -11.40 -6.94
C THR A 216 21.00 -12.17 -7.21
N TYR A 217 20.56 -12.27 -8.46
CA TYR A 217 19.27 -12.86 -8.81
C TYR A 217 19.23 -14.34 -8.45
N ASN A 218 18.40 -14.68 -7.48
CA ASN A 218 18.08 -16.04 -7.11
C ASN A 218 16.56 -16.12 -6.82
N PRO A 219 15.77 -16.81 -7.67
CA PRO A 219 14.31 -16.84 -7.52
C PRO A 219 13.83 -17.60 -6.28
N ASP A 220 14.67 -18.47 -5.72
CA ASP A 220 14.29 -19.31 -4.58
C ASP A 220 14.64 -18.66 -3.24
N GLN A 221 15.56 -17.70 -3.25
CA GLN A 221 16.08 -17.02 -2.06
C GLN A 221 15.29 -15.74 -1.75
N THR A 222 14.95 -15.55 -0.48
CA THR A 222 14.42 -14.27 0.01
C THR A 222 15.55 -13.26 0.19
N GLN A 223 15.28 -12.01 -0.16
CA GLN A 223 16.22 -10.92 -0.01
C GLN A 223 15.55 -9.76 0.72
N GLN A 224 16.32 -9.06 1.54
CA GLN A 224 15.90 -7.79 2.12
C GLN A 224 16.16 -6.66 1.13
N LEU A 225 15.10 -5.93 0.80
CA LEU A 225 15.09 -4.92 -0.23
C LEU A 225 14.72 -3.58 0.38
N LEU A 226 15.58 -2.58 0.18
CA LEU A 226 15.23 -1.20 0.48
C LEU A 226 14.38 -0.66 -0.67
N VAL A 227 13.14 -0.30 -0.35
CA VAL A 227 12.14 0.07 -1.34
C VAL A 227 11.45 1.39 -1.02
N TYR A 228 10.90 1.99 -2.06
CA TYR A 228 9.95 3.09 -1.99
C TYR A 228 8.61 2.61 -2.55
N PRO A 229 7.49 2.65 -1.79
CA PRO A 229 6.20 2.20 -2.29
C PRO A 229 5.68 3.19 -3.33
N ASN A 230 4.96 2.72 -4.34
CA ASN A 230 4.25 3.55 -5.32
C ASN A 230 2.83 3.02 -5.43
N LEU A 231 1.86 3.89 -5.18
CA LEU A 231 0.46 3.52 -5.12
C LEU A 231 -0.36 4.20 -6.19
N VAL A 232 -1.27 3.42 -6.77
CA VAL A 232 -2.31 3.93 -7.66
C VAL A 232 -3.66 3.64 -7.03
N HIS A 233 -4.31 4.70 -6.57
CA HIS A 233 -5.69 4.66 -6.10
C HIS A 233 -6.63 4.74 -7.30
N TYR A 234 -7.66 3.88 -7.29
CA TYR A 234 -8.73 3.88 -8.26
C TYR A 234 -9.98 4.56 -7.67
N PRO A 235 -10.82 5.20 -8.51
CA PRO A 235 -12.15 5.61 -8.07
C PRO A 235 -12.91 4.41 -7.53
N GLN A 236 -13.54 4.59 -6.36
CA GLN A 236 -14.23 3.50 -5.67
C GLN A 236 -15.59 3.25 -6.31
N PRO A 237 -15.95 1.99 -6.64
CA PRO A 237 -17.30 1.65 -7.08
C PRO A 237 -18.31 1.83 -5.93
N LYS A 238 -19.59 2.00 -6.25
CA LYS A 238 -20.65 2.18 -5.22
C LYS A 238 -20.76 0.98 -4.27
N GLU A 239 -20.47 -0.22 -4.76
CA GLU A 239 -20.70 -1.51 -4.07
C GLU A 239 -19.45 -2.11 -3.40
N GLY A 240 -18.29 -1.45 -3.43
CA GLY A 240 -17.08 -2.03 -2.86
C GLY A 240 -15.92 -1.07 -2.67
N THR A 241 -14.93 -1.50 -1.91
CA THR A 241 -13.65 -0.78 -1.79
C THR A 241 -12.58 -1.56 -2.54
N LEU A 242 -12.14 -1.05 -3.69
CA LEU A 242 -10.99 -1.60 -4.40
C LEU A 242 -9.70 -1.18 -3.67
N PRO A 243 -8.83 -2.12 -3.30
CA PRO A 243 -7.55 -1.78 -2.70
C PRO A 243 -6.68 -1.03 -3.71
N PRO A 244 -5.80 -0.14 -3.24
CA PRO A 244 -4.88 0.56 -4.13
C PRO A 244 -3.89 -0.44 -4.74
N LYS A 245 -3.55 -0.24 -6.01
CA LYS A 245 -2.50 -1.04 -6.63
C LYS A 245 -1.14 -0.62 -6.08
N ILE A 246 -0.47 -1.54 -5.40
CA ILE A 246 0.85 -1.35 -4.82
C ILE A 246 1.94 -1.86 -5.77
N SER A 247 3.00 -1.07 -5.89
CA SER A 247 4.26 -1.47 -6.52
C SER A 247 5.43 -0.87 -5.76
N PHE A 248 6.60 -1.48 -5.84
CA PHE A 248 7.78 -1.03 -5.10
C PHE A 248 8.86 -0.57 -6.07
N THR A 249 9.42 0.62 -5.85
CA THR A 249 10.65 1.04 -6.51
C THR A 249 11.82 0.57 -5.68
N LEU A 250 12.69 -0.26 -6.26
CA LEU A 250 13.90 -0.72 -5.60
C LEU A 250 14.91 0.43 -5.51
N VAL A 251 15.36 0.73 -4.28
CA VAL A 251 16.37 1.75 -4.00
C VAL A 251 17.75 1.10 -3.92
N ALA A 252 17.86 0.00 -3.18
CA ALA A 252 19.07 -0.80 -3.04
C ALA A 252 18.72 -2.19 -2.49
N GLY A 253 19.57 -3.20 -2.72
CA GLY A 253 19.55 -4.41 -1.90
C GLY A 253 20.25 -4.16 -0.58
N ILE A 254 19.79 -4.83 0.48
CA ILE A 254 20.37 -4.70 1.81
C ILE A 254 21.24 -5.94 2.04
N GLN A 255 22.55 -5.75 2.06
CA GLN A 255 23.48 -6.78 2.52
C GLN A 255 23.69 -6.70 4.03
N GLU A 256 23.60 -5.50 4.63
CA GLU A 256 23.79 -5.27 6.07
C GLU A 256 22.92 -4.08 6.55
N SER A 257 22.50 -4.12 7.82
CA SER A 257 21.54 -3.21 8.47
C SER A 257 22.07 -1.79 8.69
N ARG A 258 22.28 -1.04 7.60
CA ARG A 258 22.62 0.41 7.67
C ARG A 258 21.41 1.30 7.97
N TYR A 259 20.23 0.70 8.05
CA TYR A 259 18.97 1.41 8.28
C TYR A 259 18.39 0.95 9.62
N GLU A 260 17.88 1.89 10.40
CA GLU A 260 17.17 1.65 11.68
C GLU A 260 15.79 0.99 11.51
N LEU A 261 15.47 0.54 10.30
CA LEU A 261 14.21 -0.10 9.95
C LEU A 261 14.40 -1.62 10.00
N LYS A 262 13.42 -2.35 10.52
CA LYS A 262 13.36 -3.80 10.42
C LYS A 262 12.59 -4.22 9.16
N VAL A 263 12.57 -5.53 8.90
CA VAL A 263 11.79 -6.11 7.82
C VAL A 263 10.31 -5.73 7.93
N ASN A 264 9.74 -5.28 6.81
CA ASN A 264 8.39 -4.76 6.66
C ASN A 264 8.13 -3.43 7.39
N GLU A 265 9.16 -2.75 7.91
CA GLU A 265 9.03 -1.41 8.48
C GLU A 265 9.33 -0.32 7.46
N PHE A 266 8.58 0.77 7.57
CA PHE A 266 8.67 1.94 6.71
C PHE A 266 8.75 3.20 7.56
N LYS A 267 9.69 4.10 7.22
CA LYS A 267 9.67 5.49 7.66
C LYS A 267 8.83 6.31 6.69
N LEU A 268 7.68 6.80 7.16
CA LEU A 268 6.74 7.60 6.40
C LEU A 268 6.70 9.03 6.97
N CYS A 269 7.13 9.99 6.16
CA CYS A 269 7.13 11.41 6.50
C CYS A 269 6.28 12.15 5.44
N GLY A 270 5.14 12.69 5.84
CA GLY A 270 4.20 13.30 4.92
C GLY A 270 2.97 13.92 5.56
N ILE A 271 2.00 14.32 4.74
CA ILE A 271 0.76 14.97 5.22
C ILE A 271 -0.28 13.89 5.55
N TYR A 272 -0.78 13.89 6.80
CA TYR A 272 -1.85 13.00 7.22
C TYR A 272 -3.22 13.52 6.80
N GLN A 273 -3.91 12.80 5.90
CA GLN A 273 -5.18 13.27 5.31
C GLN A 273 -6.08 12.15 4.80
N GLN A 274 -7.33 12.48 4.50
CA GLN A 274 -8.26 11.67 3.71
C GLN A 274 -8.35 12.22 2.29
N ILE A 275 -8.35 11.32 1.31
CA ILE A 275 -8.49 11.66 -0.11
C ILE A 275 -9.83 11.15 -0.65
N GLY A 276 -10.41 11.84 -1.64
CA GLY A 276 -11.74 11.48 -2.13
C GLY A 276 -11.89 10.09 -2.75
N VAL A 277 -10.78 9.46 -3.16
CA VAL A 277 -10.76 8.14 -3.83
C VAL A 277 -10.43 6.97 -2.89
N TYR A 278 -10.24 7.22 -1.59
CA TYR A 278 -9.95 6.19 -0.60
C TYR A 278 -10.68 6.50 0.70
N ARG A 279 -11.40 5.51 1.25
CA ARG A 279 -12.26 5.72 2.43
C ARG A 279 -11.48 5.93 3.73
N GLY A 280 -10.27 5.40 3.82
CA GLY A 280 -9.41 5.53 5.01
C GLY A 280 -8.50 6.76 4.97
N ALA A 281 -7.66 6.89 5.99
CA ALA A 281 -6.62 7.90 6.02
C ALA A 281 -5.36 7.45 5.27
N VAL A 282 -4.60 8.41 4.77
CA VAL A 282 -3.35 8.20 4.05
C VAL A 282 -2.26 9.13 4.58
N ILE A 283 -1.01 8.70 4.43
CA ILE A 283 0.15 9.59 4.46
C ILE A 283 0.48 9.99 3.02
N SER A 284 0.31 11.28 2.71
CA SER A 284 0.67 11.82 1.40
C SER A 284 2.14 12.25 1.39
N VAL A 285 2.95 11.51 0.64
CA VAL A 285 4.37 11.78 0.45
C VAL A 285 4.58 12.54 -0.86
N HIS A 286 4.92 13.82 -0.75
CA HIS A 286 5.17 14.70 -1.89
C HIS A 286 6.63 14.62 -2.37
N ARG A 287 6.92 15.19 -3.55
CA ARG A 287 8.28 15.26 -4.08
C ARG A 287 9.00 16.48 -3.50
N ASN A 288 10.09 16.24 -2.75
CA ASN A 288 10.94 17.28 -2.18
C ASN A 288 11.49 18.22 -3.27
N LYS A 289 11.53 19.52 -2.99
CA LYS A 289 12.01 20.54 -3.92
C LYS A 289 13.54 20.47 -4.05
N THR A 290 14.02 19.77 -5.08
CA THR A 290 15.45 19.67 -5.40
C THR A 290 15.76 20.31 -6.75
N ASN A 291 17.01 20.76 -6.96
CA ASN A 291 17.45 21.29 -8.25
C ASN A 291 17.36 20.25 -9.38
N THR A 292 17.62 18.98 -9.07
CA THR A 292 17.44 17.87 -10.01
C THR A 292 15.98 17.71 -10.43
N LEU A 293 15.04 17.76 -9.48
CA LEU A 293 13.61 17.66 -9.79
C LEU A 293 13.13 18.85 -10.64
N LYS A 294 13.60 20.07 -10.36
CA LYS A 294 13.30 21.24 -11.19
C LYS A 294 13.76 21.04 -12.64
N LYS A 295 14.97 20.51 -12.84
CA LYS A 295 15.49 20.18 -14.19
C LYS A 295 14.64 19.11 -14.88
N ILE A 296 14.23 18.06 -14.17
CA ILE A 296 13.36 17.00 -14.72
C ILE A 296 12.00 17.56 -15.13
N VAL A 297 11.37 18.38 -14.28
CA VAL A 297 10.08 19.00 -14.57
C VAL A 297 10.15 19.91 -15.79
N ARG A 298 11.21 20.75 -15.89
CA ARG A 298 11.44 21.58 -17.08
C ARG A 298 11.63 20.75 -18.35
N LYS A 299 12.39 19.65 -18.27
CA LYS A 299 12.64 18.77 -19.41
C LYS A 299 11.39 18.01 -19.88
N PHE A 300 10.48 17.68 -18.95
CA PHE A 300 9.30 16.87 -19.21
C PHE A 300 8.02 17.61 -18.80
N GLU A 301 7.86 18.83 -19.29
CA GLU A 301 6.78 19.74 -18.88
C GLU A 301 5.38 19.11 -19.05
N GLN A 302 5.14 18.44 -20.18
CA GLN A 302 3.89 17.74 -20.48
C GLN A 302 3.55 16.62 -19.46
N ARG A 303 4.56 16.06 -18.77
CA ARG A 303 4.39 14.98 -17.77
C ARG A 303 4.50 15.50 -16.34
N THR A 304 4.60 16.81 -16.12
CA THR A 304 4.79 17.42 -14.80
C THR A 304 3.76 16.94 -13.77
N LYS A 305 2.49 16.83 -14.15
CA LYS A 305 1.42 16.35 -13.26
C LYS A 305 1.70 14.93 -12.72
N ASN A 306 2.20 14.04 -13.58
CA ASN A 306 2.54 12.67 -13.19
C ASN A 306 3.83 12.61 -12.37
N ILE A 307 4.82 13.44 -12.71
CA ILE A 307 6.11 13.52 -12.00
C ILE A 307 5.93 14.04 -10.58
N LEU A 308 5.08 15.07 -10.40
CA LEU A 308 4.82 15.74 -9.13
C LEU A 308 3.64 15.15 -8.35
N ARG A 309 3.02 14.07 -8.87
CA ARG A 309 1.94 13.37 -8.17
C ARG A 309 2.45 12.88 -6.82
N ALA A 310 1.70 13.21 -5.76
CA ALA A 310 1.96 12.70 -4.43
C ALA A 310 1.67 11.20 -4.36
N ASN A 311 2.44 10.50 -3.54
CA ASN A 311 2.20 9.10 -3.25
C ASN A 311 1.35 9.02 -1.97
N HIS A 312 0.14 8.50 -2.08
CA HIS A 312 -0.81 8.42 -0.97
C HIS A 312 -0.75 7.00 -0.38
N ILE A 313 -0.14 6.86 0.80
CA ILE A 313 0.09 5.55 1.44
C ILE A 313 -1.02 5.31 2.48
N PRO A 314 -1.92 4.32 2.29
CA PRO A 314 -2.92 3.93 3.27
C PRO A 314 -2.32 3.61 4.63
N ILE A 315 -2.88 4.21 5.68
CA ILE A 315 -2.42 3.99 7.04
C ILE A 315 -3.60 3.59 7.94
N LEU A 316 -3.39 2.55 8.74
CA LEU A 316 -4.23 2.15 9.86
C LEU A 316 -3.65 2.78 11.12
N TRP A 317 -4.22 3.91 11.52
CA TRP A 317 -3.82 4.67 12.71
C TRP A 317 -5.07 5.11 13.47
N LYS A 318 -5.51 4.28 14.43
CA LYS A 318 -6.73 4.54 15.20
C LYS A 318 -6.53 5.67 16.22
N ASP A 319 -5.43 5.61 16.96
CA ASP A 319 -5.16 6.50 18.10
C ASP A 319 -4.20 7.62 17.71
N SER A 320 -4.47 8.27 16.57
CA SER A 320 -3.65 9.40 16.11
C SER A 320 -3.88 10.63 17.01
N PRO A 321 -2.81 11.33 17.44
CA PRO A 321 -2.94 12.55 18.25
C PRO A 321 -3.61 13.70 17.50
N VAL A 322 -3.62 13.63 16.16
CA VAL A 322 -4.28 14.61 15.28
C VAL A 322 -5.25 13.92 14.33
N LYS A 323 -6.31 14.63 13.93
CA LYS A 323 -7.26 14.10 12.94
C LYS A 323 -6.67 14.20 11.53
N PRO A 324 -6.95 13.23 10.63
CA PRO A 324 -6.52 13.35 9.24
C PRO A 324 -7.26 14.52 8.59
N PHE A 325 -6.51 15.39 7.92
CA PHE A 325 -7.09 16.49 7.17
C PHE A 325 -8.10 15.98 6.12
N ARG A 326 -9.27 16.59 6.04
CA ARG A 326 -10.27 16.27 5.02
C ARG A 326 -10.65 17.52 4.26
N PHE A 327 -10.32 17.56 2.98
CA PHE A 327 -10.69 18.68 2.12
C PHE A 327 -12.21 18.75 1.95
N ASN A 328 -12.79 19.92 2.27
CA ASN A 328 -14.21 20.19 2.06
C ASN A 328 -14.38 21.24 0.95
N PRO A 329 -14.84 20.87 -0.26
CA PRO A 329 -14.96 21.82 -1.38
C PRO A 329 -15.97 22.95 -1.14
N ARG A 330 -16.81 22.87 -0.09
CA ARG A 330 -17.80 23.88 0.27
C ARG A 330 -17.25 24.99 1.17
N LEU A 331 -16.07 24.79 1.76
CA LEU A 331 -15.45 25.72 2.69
C LEU A 331 -14.32 26.49 2.00
N ASP A 332 -14.18 27.76 2.35
CA ASP A 332 -13.04 28.56 1.93
C ASP A 332 -11.74 28.07 2.57
N LYS A 333 -10.59 28.47 2.03
CA LYS A 333 -9.27 27.96 2.45
C LYS A 333 -9.00 28.15 3.93
N ASP A 334 -9.40 29.28 4.49
CA ASP A 334 -9.15 29.64 5.90
C ASP A 334 -10.12 28.95 6.85
N GLN A 335 -11.22 28.41 6.32
CA GLN A 335 -12.18 27.57 7.04
C GLN A 335 -11.89 26.07 6.89
N GLN A 336 -10.88 25.70 6.09
CA GLN A 336 -10.42 24.32 6.02
C GLN A 336 -9.75 23.95 7.35
N GLY A 337 -9.92 22.70 7.76
CA GLY A 337 -9.21 22.19 8.93
C GLY A 337 -7.69 22.17 8.74
N ASP A 338 -6.98 22.02 9.85
CA ASP A 338 -5.52 21.98 9.85
C ASP A 338 -4.96 20.77 9.10
N ARG A 339 -3.81 21.01 8.45
CA ARG A 339 -3.02 19.97 7.78
C ARG A 339 -1.80 19.69 8.63
N TYR A 340 -1.66 18.46 9.09
CA TYR A 340 -0.48 18.05 9.85
C TYR A 340 0.51 17.29 8.99
N PHE A 341 1.75 17.72 9.05
CA PHE A 341 2.91 16.91 8.69
C PHE A 341 3.22 15.96 9.84
N VAL A 342 3.39 14.69 9.53
CA VAL A 342 3.70 13.65 10.51
C VAL A 342 4.91 12.85 10.06
N GLU A 343 5.67 12.37 11.03
CA GLU A 343 6.79 11.46 10.83
C GLU A 343 6.50 10.21 11.65
N ILE A 344 6.28 9.09 10.98
CA ILE A 344 5.88 7.85 11.63
C ILE A 344 6.73 6.69 11.13
N LYS A 345 6.90 5.68 11.98
CA LYS A 345 7.25 4.34 11.56
C LYS A 345 5.97 3.53 11.41
N ALA A 346 5.88 2.77 10.33
CA ALA A 346 4.70 1.98 10.02
C ALA A 346 5.11 0.61 9.47
N ARG A 347 4.34 -0.42 9.81
CA ARG A 347 4.54 -1.79 9.33
C ARG A 347 3.70 -2.05 8.09
N PHE A 348 4.30 -2.52 7.01
CA PHE A 348 3.55 -3.01 5.86
C PHE A 348 2.86 -4.34 6.20
N LEU A 349 1.56 -4.42 5.90
CA LEU A 349 0.70 -5.59 6.10
C LEU A 349 0.29 -6.12 4.73
N PRO A 350 1.00 -7.11 4.15
CA PRO A 350 0.73 -7.62 2.81
C PRO A 350 -0.73 -8.09 2.67
N ASP A 351 -1.25 -8.81 3.65
CA ASP A 351 -2.61 -9.39 3.64
C ASP A 351 -3.69 -8.34 3.41
N ARG A 352 -3.52 -7.15 3.98
CA ARG A 352 -4.47 -6.03 3.90
C ARG A 352 -4.09 -4.98 2.86
N GLU A 353 -2.89 -5.05 2.29
CA GLU A 353 -2.33 -4.06 1.37
C GLU A 353 -2.34 -2.64 1.97
N GLN A 354 -2.01 -2.55 3.25
CA GLN A 354 -2.04 -1.31 4.05
C GLN A 354 -0.83 -1.25 4.99
N TRP A 355 -0.58 -0.07 5.55
CA TRP A 355 0.44 0.12 6.57
C TRP A 355 -0.23 0.27 7.94
N GLY A 356 0.21 -0.50 8.93
CA GLY A 356 -0.18 -0.31 10.33
C GLY A 356 0.75 0.69 11.00
N PHE A 357 0.21 1.67 11.70
CA PHE A 357 1.00 2.56 12.56
C PHE A 357 1.77 1.74 13.61
N MET A 358 3.01 2.15 13.90
CA MET A 358 3.81 1.57 14.98
C MET A 358 4.22 2.61 16.02
N GLU A 359 4.92 3.65 15.58
CA GLU A 359 5.44 4.69 16.47
C GLU A 359 5.49 6.03 15.75
N LEU A 360 5.44 7.09 16.55
CA LEU A 360 5.64 8.46 16.14
C LEU A 360 7.15 8.76 16.22
N LEU A 361 7.74 9.22 15.13
CA LEU A 361 9.16 9.61 15.06
C LEU A 361 9.38 11.08 15.41
N GLY A 362 8.31 11.88 15.43
CA GLY A 362 8.32 13.28 15.82
C GLY A 362 6.90 13.82 15.90
N GLU A 363 6.70 14.86 16.71
CA GLU A 363 5.39 15.47 16.92
C GLU A 363 4.77 15.96 15.60
N PRO A 364 3.44 15.81 15.40
CA PRO A 364 2.74 16.39 14.27
C PRO A 364 2.94 17.90 14.21
N THR A 365 3.29 18.45 13.05
CA THR A 365 3.50 19.89 12.87
C THR A 365 2.68 20.48 11.74
N LEU A 366 2.31 21.76 11.87
CA LEU A 366 1.67 22.53 10.81
C LEU A 366 2.66 23.00 9.74
N GLU A 367 3.96 22.99 10.07
CA GLU A 367 5.02 23.30 9.12
C GLU A 367 5.33 22.11 8.22
N PHE A 368 5.46 22.37 6.92
CA PHE A 368 5.78 21.35 5.91
C PHE A 368 7.17 21.59 5.29
N PRO A 369 7.88 20.52 4.93
CA PRO A 369 9.06 20.62 4.07
C PRO A 369 8.77 21.33 2.76
N ASN A 370 9.78 21.95 2.16
CA ASN A 370 9.66 22.51 0.82
C ASN A 370 9.43 21.41 -0.24
N PHE A 371 8.29 21.44 -0.92
CA PHE A 371 7.93 20.49 -1.97
C PHE A 371 7.46 21.17 -3.26
N MET A 372 7.52 20.44 -4.38
CA MET A 372 7.02 20.91 -5.67
C MET A 372 5.55 20.51 -5.84
N LYS A 373 4.67 21.49 -6.07
CA LYS A 373 3.25 21.25 -6.34
C LYS A 373 3.03 21.00 -7.83
N ALA A 374 2.15 20.07 -8.16
CA ALA A 374 1.69 19.89 -9.54
C ALA A 374 0.96 21.16 -10.01
N PRO A 375 1.17 21.62 -11.25
CA PRO A 375 0.40 22.72 -11.81
C PRO A 375 -1.08 22.34 -11.87
N LYS A 376 -1.94 23.28 -11.47
CA LYS A 376 -3.39 23.11 -11.62
C LYS A 376 -3.73 23.02 -13.12
N PRO A 377 -4.70 22.20 -13.53
CA PRO A 377 -5.23 22.29 -14.89
C PRO A 377 -5.78 23.71 -15.12
N ASP A 378 -5.52 24.29 -16.29
CA ASP A 378 -5.83 25.69 -16.66
C ASP A 378 -7.33 26.09 -16.59
N GLY A 379 -8.22 25.21 -16.13
CA GLY A 379 -9.65 25.48 -15.93
C GLY A 379 -10.05 25.99 -14.54
N THR A 380 -9.11 26.24 -13.62
CA THR A 380 -9.41 26.86 -12.31
C THR A 380 -8.52 28.06 -12.05
N LYS A 381 -8.63 29.08 -12.91
CA LYS A 381 -8.32 30.44 -12.50
C LYS A 381 -9.29 30.79 -11.38
N SER A 382 -8.79 30.90 -10.16
CA SER A 382 -9.54 31.44 -9.03
C SER A 382 -10.08 32.82 -9.43
N LYS A 383 -11.39 33.03 -9.30
CA LYS A 383 -12.05 34.32 -9.53
C LYS A 383 -11.47 35.46 -8.67
N SER A 384 -10.61 35.15 -7.68
CA SER A 384 -9.91 36.12 -6.85
C SER A 384 -8.89 36.96 -7.62
N ASP A 385 -8.15 36.38 -8.57
CA ASP A 385 -7.00 37.06 -9.17
C ASP A 385 -7.42 37.98 -10.33
N ASN A 386 -8.65 37.78 -10.84
CA ASN A 386 -9.24 38.65 -11.86
C ASN A 386 -10.00 39.83 -11.25
N LYS A 387 -10.41 39.77 -9.98
CA LYS A 387 -11.08 40.91 -9.32
C LYS A 387 -10.08 42.02 -9.00
N GLU A 388 -8.91 41.66 -8.46
CA GLU A 388 -7.85 42.62 -8.11
C GLU A 388 -7.22 43.27 -9.36
N LYS A 389 -7.20 42.55 -10.50
CA LYS A 389 -6.70 43.09 -11.77
C LYS A 389 -7.72 43.99 -12.48
N VAL A 390 -9.02 43.79 -12.27
CA VAL A 390 -10.09 44.64 -12.81
C VAL A 390 -10.30 45.88 -11.93
N GLU A 391 -10.19 45.75 -10.60
CA GLU A 391 -10.24 46.90 -9.68
C GLU A 391 -9.06 47.86 -9.88
N LYS A 392 -7.84 47.36 -10.10
CA LYS A 392 -6.69 48.23 -10.44
C LYS A 392 -6.84 48.91 -11.80
N MET A 393 -7.46 48.26 -12.77
CA MET A 393 -7.66 48.82 -14.11
C MET A 393 -8.77 49.89 -14.11
N ASN A 394 -9.81 49.73 -13.29
CA ASN A 394 -10.86 50.73 -13.13
C ASN A 394 -10.39 51.94 -12.29
N GLN A 395 -9.53 51.74 -11.28
CA GLN A 395 -8.94 52.87 -10.53
C GLN A 395 -7.98 53.71 -11.38
N GLU A 396 -7.25 53.11 -12.33
CA GLU A 396 -6.37 53.85 -13.26
C GLU A 396 -7.13 54.65 -14.34
N LEU A 397 -8.38 54.28 -14.64
CA LEU A 397 -9.23 55.00 -15.60
C LEU A 397 -9.91 56.24 -14.99
N ASP A 398 -10.29 56.18 -13.71
CA ASP A 398 -10.91 57.31 -13.00
C ASP A 398 -9.91 58.41 -12.58
N THR A 399 -8.60 58.16 -12.65
CA THR A 399 -7.58 59.19 -12.33
C THR A 399 -7.12 59.99 -13.57
N LYS A 400 -7.70 59.72 -14.75
CA LYS A 400 -7.33 60.33 -16.03
C LYS A 400 -8.47 61.10 -16.73
N GLN A 401 -9.60 61.27 -16.07
CA GLN A 401 -10.61 62.28 -16.41
C GLN A 401 -10.50 63.44 -15.42
#